data_AF-A0A7R9GDS7-F1
#
_entry.id   AF-A0A7R9GDS7-F1
#
_cell.length_a   1.000
_cell.length_b   1.000
_cell.length_c   1.000
_cell.angle_alpha   90.00
_cell.angle_beta   90.00
_cell.angle_gamma   90.00
#
_symmetry.space_group_name_H-M   'P 1'
#
loop_
_entity.id
_entity.type
_entity.pdbx_description
1 polymer ?
#
loop_
_entity_poly.entity_id
_entity_poly.type
_entity_poly.pdbx_seq_one_letter_code
_entity_poly.pdbx_strand_id
1 'polypeptide(L)'
;MCKACSSSFRMWRFFLLFSVCRGFDHGHEHQASFSPSENEILSHYGPNVKISDLSPREQAMAYFNVFDTDKNGALDGVEILQTLFHEHVHELLGADGPDMDHLRRVVHSDEDLAEFVDDTLEQYDANFDGMVQLAELTGMLGPAASVLKADGEDQAVVTGSSGVACAWGLNHYLKHFCGTHLSWNFGVENVFEGDLPPVDILINISPRYRYYANVVTHSYSFLWWKWKEWEKHIDWLALNGINLPLATTAYEYTLNEVLKSFGASEETMKDFFSGPAFLAWFRMGNMKTWGGPNGLITEFLVFLNNPLYLLDPGSVLYSEISQAFVKQLIADFGTDHLYSCDLFNENGIPGGVDPVQYLNTVGKGVYNSLAAVDPDAI
;
A
#
# COMPACT_ATOMS: atom_id res chain seq x y z
N MET A 1 5.80 41.84 22.65
CA MET A 1 6.82 41.89 21.58
C MET A 1 8.06 41.13 22.05
N CYS A 2 8.18 39.85 21.71
CA CYS A 2 9.44 39.13 21.82
C CYS A 2 9.66 38.33 20.53
N LYS A 3 10.80 38.59 19.90
CA LYS A 3 11.21 38.07 18.59
C LYS A 3 11.70 36.63 18.75
N ALA A 4 10.89 35.65 18.35
CA ALA A 4 11.37 34.30 18.06
C ALA A 4 10.51 33.55 17.01
N CYS A 5 9.71 34.28 16.22
CA CYS A 5 8.96 33.74 15.11
C CYS A 5 9.72 34.02 13.80
N SER A 6 10.85 33.35 13.60
CA SER A 6 11.43 33.05 12.27
C SER A 6 12.75 32.29 12.42
N SER A 7 12.70 30.97 12.26
CA SER A 7 13.77 30.18 11.62
C SER A 7 13.38 28.70 11.63
N SER A 8 13.05 28.21 10.44
CA SER A 8 13.32 26.84 9.99
C SER A 8 13.12 25.72 11.02
N PHE A 9 11.90 25.20 11.11
CA PHE A 9 11.66 23.83 11.59
C PHE A 9 12.54 22.87 10.78
N ARG A 10 13.64 22.40 11.39
CA ARG A 10 14.49 21.32 10.88
C ARG A 10 14.13 20.05 11.65
N MET A 11 13.25 19.25 11.07
CA MET A 11 12.74 17.98 11.63
C MET A 11 13.76 16.83 11.48
N TRP A 12 15.05 17.06 11.79
CA TRP A 12 16.14 16.08 11.58
C TRP A 12 17.00 15.84 12.84
N ARG A 13 16.42 15.94 14.04
CA ARG A 13 17.15 15.65 15.29
C ARG A 13 16.45 14.75 16.32
N PHE A 14 15.32 14.13 15.99
CA PHE A 14 14.56 13.29 16.93
C PHE A 14 14.67 11.76 16.71
N PHE A 15 15.54 11.30 15.80
CA PHE A 15 15.89 9.88 15.68
C PHE A 15 17.14 9.58 16.50
N LEU A 16 16.99 9.34 17.79
CA LEU A 16 17.84 8.52 18.67
C LEU A 16 17.52 8.87 20.13
N LEU A 17 16.95 7.89 20.85
CA LEU A 17 17.15 7.55 22.27
C LEU A 17 15.83 7.12 22.96
N PHE A 18 15.77 5.82 23.29
CA PHE A 18 15.18 5.21 24.49
C PHE A 18 13.72 5.52 24.89
N SER A 19 12.87 4.48 24.94
CA SER A 19 12.62 3.73 26.19
C SER A 19 11.40 2.79 26.15
N VAL A 20 11.64 1.57 26.64
CA VAL A 20 10.86 0.80 27.62
C VAL A 20 9.37 0.55 27.34
N CYS A 21 9.09 -0.66 26.86
CA CYS A 21 7.76 -1.27 26.79
C CYS A 21 7.10 -1.39 28.18
N ARG A 22 5.86 -0.91 28.29
CA ARG A 22 4.84 -1.46 29.19
C ARG A 22 3.50 -1.36 28.48
N GLY A 23 2.82 -2.50 28.33
CA GLY A 23 1.48 -2.57 27.74
C GLY A 23 0.40 -2.46 28.80
N PHE A 24 -0.76 -1.91 28.43
CA PHE A 24 -2.04 -2.10 29.09
C PHE A 24 -3.19 -1.85 28.10
N ASP A 25 -4.03 -2.88 27.96
CA ASP A 25 -5.50 -2.97 28.09
C ASP A 25 -6.36 -1.72 27.88
N HIS A 26 -7.42 -1.84 27.05
CA HIS A 26 -8.79 -1.32 27.32
C HIS A 26 -9.79 -1.53 26.16
N GLY A 27 -11.03 -1.91 26.53
CA GLY A 27 -12.21 -1.03 26.37
C GLY A 27 -12.97 -1.03 25.05
N HIS A 28 -14.14 -1.69 25.06
CA HIS A 28 -15.15 -1.80 23.99
C HIS A 28 -15.56 -0.48 23.31
N GLU A 29 -15.77 -0.52 21.99
CA GLU A 29 -16.88 0.16 21.32
C GLU A 29 -17.25 -0.48 19.96
N HIS A 30 -18.53 -0.46 19.66
CA HIS A 30 -19.23 -1.25 18.64
C HIS A 30 -18.98 -0.80 17.18
N GLN A 31 -18.61 -1.77 16.34
CA GLN A 31 -18.98 -1.85 14.91
C GLN A 31 -19.63 -3.22 14.69
N ALA A 32 -20.52 -3.35 13.71
CA ALA A 32 -21.24 -4.60 13.42
C ALA A 32 -20.24 -5.76 13.34
N SER A 33 -20.23 -6.59 14.38
CA SER A 33 -19.19 -7.56 14.67
C SER A 33 -19.78 -8.93 14.46
N PHE A 34 -19.39 -9.59 13.36
CA PHE A 34 -19.43 -11.04 13.33
C PHE A 34 -18.18 -11.53 14.07
N SER A 35 -18.22 -11.38 15.40
CA SER A 35 -17.18 -11.87 16.31
C SER A 35 -17.71 -13.12 17.01
N PRO A 36 -16.94 -14.23 17.05
CA PRO A 36 -17.19 -15.35 17.96
C PRO A 36 -17.52 -14.89 19.38
N SER A 37 -18.36 -15.65 20.09
CA SER A 37 -18.63 -15.31 21.49
C SER A 37 -17.34 -15.44 22.31
N GLU A 38 -17.15 -14.56 23.29
CA GLU A 38 -15.94 -14.54 24.15
C GLU A 38 -15.66 -15.93 24.75
N ASN A 39 -16.70 -16.71 25.03
CA ASN A 39 -16.64 -18.07 25.56
C ASN A 39 -16.05 -19.13 24.60
N GLU A 40 -16.21 -18.96 23.28
CA GLU A 40 -15.71 -19.92 22.28
C GLU A 40 -14.20 -19.77 22.06
N ILE A 41 -13.72 -18.52 21.97
CA ILE A 41 -12.28 -18.23 21.90
C ILE A 41 -11.58 -18.62 23.22
N LEU A 42 -12.25 -18.40 24.36
CA LEU A 42 -11.81 -18.85 25.69
C LEU A 42 -11.74 -20.38 25.84
N SER A 43 -12.35 -21.17 24.96
CA SER A 43 -12.22 -22.64 25.01
C SER A 43 -10.88 -23.13 24.44
N HIS A 44 -10.24 -22.33 23.59
CA HIS A 44 -8.90 -22.56 23.03
C HIS A 44 -7.77 -21.97 23.88
N TYR A 45 -8.09 -21.04 24.81
CA TYR A 45 -7.17 -20.42 25.75
C TYR A 45 -7.54 -20.78 27.20
N GLY A 46 -6.66 -20.52 28.17
CA GLY A 46 -6.94 -20.86 29.57
C GLY A 46 -8.13 -20.06 30.14
N PRO A 47 -8.83 -20.55 31.19
CA PRO A 47 -10.07 -19.96 31.73
C PRO A 47 -9.95 -18.54 32.33
N ASN A 48 -8.81 -17.87 32.19
CA ASN A 48 -8.50 -16.56 32.77
C ASN A 48 -8.00 -15.52 31.74
N VAL A 49 -8.11 -15.79 30.42
CA VAL A 49 -7.61 -14.86 29.37
C VAL A 49 -8.76 -14.06 28.77
N LYS A 50 -8.91 -12.78 29.15
CA LYS A 50 -9.87 -11.90 28.45
C LYS A 50 -9.30 -11.42 27.13
N ILE A 51 -10.07 -11.55 26.06
CA ILE A 51 -9.65 -11.19 24.70
C ILE A 51 -9.50 -9.67 24.57
N SER A 52 -10.34 -8.90 25.28
CA SER A 52 -10.22 -7.44 25.39
C SER A 52 -8.86 -6.97 25.90
N ASP A 53 -8.19 -7.80 26.70
CA ASP A 53 -6.94 -7.47 27.37
C ASP A 53 -5.72 -7.85 26.51
N LEU A 54 -5.94 -8.57 25.40
CA LEU A 54 -4.93 -8.95 24.40
C LEU A 54 -4.64 -7.78 23.44
N SER A 55 -3.41 -7.69 22.92
CA SER A 55 -3.10 -6.74 21.85
C SER A 55 -3.92 -7.02 20.58
N PRO A 56 -4.17 -6.04 19.69
CA PRO A 56 -4.93 -6.27 18.44
C PRO A 56 -4.40 -7.43 17.60
N ARG A 57 -3.08 -7.66 17.64
CA ARG A 57 -2.43 -8.78 16.95
C ARG A 57 -2.75 -10.13 17.61
N GLU A 58 -2.75 -10.18 18.93
CA GLU A 58 -3.11 -11.38 19.69
C GLU A 58 -4.61 -11.67 19.61
N GLN A 59 -5.46 -10.64 19.54
CA GLN A 59 -6.87 -10.78 19.23
C GLN A 59 -7.07 -11.37 17.83
N ALA A 60 -6.45 -10.79 16.80
CA ALA A 60 -6.50 -11.32 15.43
C ALA A 60 -6.03 -12.78 15.35
N MET A 61 -4.97 -13.13 16.07
CA MET A 61 -4.49 -14.51 16.17
C MET A 61 -5.46 -15.44 16.91
N ALA A 62 -6.13 -14.94 17.95
CA ALA A 62 -7.15 -15.71 18.66
C ALA A 62 -8.37 -15.97 17.78
N TYR A 63 -8.82 -14.98 17.00
CA TYR A 63 -9.90 -15.15 16.02
C TYR A 63 -9.49 -16.10 14.89
N PHE A 64 -8.29 -15.94 14.33
CA PHE A 64 -7.77 -16.80 13.27
C PHE A 64 -7.76 -18.28 13.66
N ASN A 65 -7.23 -18.58 14.85
CA ASN A 65 -7.10 -19.95 15.35
C ASN A 65 -8.44 -20.65 15.62
N VAL A 66 -9.55 -19.90 15.70
CA VAL A 66 -10.90 -20.50 15.81
C VAL A 66 -11.35 -21.07 14.47
N PHE A 67 -10.95 -20.45 13.37
CA PHE A 67 -11.36 -20.84 12.02
C PHE A 67 -10.37 -21.79 11.34
N ASP A 68 -9.09 -21.74 11.71
CA ASP A 68 -8.04 -22.69 11.28
C ASP A 68 -8.24 -24.05 11.95
N THR A 69 -9.12 -24.87 11.36
CA THR A 69 -9.63 -26.10 11.96
C THR A 69 -8.59 -27.22 11.87
N ASP A 70 -7.83 -27.25 10.77
CA ASP A 70 -6.79 -28.25 10.55
C ASP A 70 -5.42 -27.87 11.13
N LYS A 71 -5.29 -26.62 11.62
CA LYS A 71 -4.10 -26.04 12.26
C LYS A 71 -2.90 -25.95 11.33
N ASN A 72 -3.16 -25.72 10.05
CA ASN A 72 -2.11 -25.57 9.05
C ASN A 72 -1.56 -24.14 8.99
N GLY A 73 -2.19 -23.18 9.67
CA GLY A 73 -1.78 -21.76 9.69
C GLY A 73 -2.31 -20.92 8.53
N ALA A 74 -3.28 -21.44 7.77
CA ALA A 74 -3.95 -20.81 6.64
C ALA A 74 -5.45 -21.15 6.67
N LEU A 75 -6.30 -20.27 6.16
CA LEU A 75 -7.73 -20.51 5.98
C LEU A 75 -8.00 -20.79 4.51
N ASP A 76 -8.52 -21.97 4.22
CA ASP A 76 -9.01 -22.32 2.89
C ASP A 76 -10.46 -21.86 2.65
N GLY A 77 -10.97 -22.02 1.42
CA GLY A 77 -12.34 -21.64 1.09
C GLY A 77 -13.41 -22.33 1.95
N VAL A 78 -13.15 -23.53 2.48
CA VAL A 78 -14.07 -24.25 3.36
C VAL A 78 -14.05 -23.65 4.76
N GLU A 79 -12.88 -23.29 5.28
CA GLU A 79 -12.70 -22.62 6.56
C GLU A 79 -13.21 -21.18 6.55
N ILE A 80 -13.08 -20.48 5.41
CA ILE A 80 -13.71 -19.18 5.16
C ILE A 80 -15.23 -19.30 5.23
N LEU A 81 -15.83 -20.30 4.58
CA LEU A 81 -17.27 -20.52 4.65
C LEU A 81 -17.75 -20.82 6.06
N GLN A 82 -16.96 -21.52 6.88
CA GLN A 82 -17.28 -21.77 8.28
C GLN A 82 -17.41 -20.47 9.10
N THR A 83 -16.70 -19.40 8.72
CA THR A 83 -16.82 -18.08 9.37
C THR A 83 -18.21 -17.46 9.20
N LEU A 84 -18.83 -17.70 8.05
CA LEU A 84 -20.16 -17.20 7.67
C LEU A 84 -21.27 -17.81 8.54
N PHE A 85 -21.03 -19.00 9.09
CA PHE A 85 -22.03 -19.78 9.84
C PHE A 85 -21.89 -19.70 11.37
N HIS A 86 -21.04 -18.82 11.90
CA HIS A 86 -20.64 -18.80 13.31
C HIS A 86 -21.77 -18.47 14.33
N GLU A 87 -22.99 -18.10 13.90
CA GLU A 87 -24.17 -18.11 14.79
C GLU A 87 -24.91 -19.47 14.85
N HIS A 88 -24.73 -20.35 13.86
CA HIS A 88 -25.50 -21.59 13.69
C HIS A 88 -24.69 -22.88 13.91
N VAL A 89 -23.35 -22.81 13.99
CA VAL A 89 -22.50 -24.00 14.20
C VAL A 89 -22.79 -24.69 15.53
N HIS A 90 -23.22 -23.96 16.56
CA HIS A 90 -23.56 -24.53 17.87
C HIS A 90 -24.85 -25.39 17.86
N GLU A 91 -25.77 -25.16 16.91
CA GLU A 91 -26.93 -26.05 16.68
C GLU A 91 -26.61 -27.16 15.65
N LEU A 92 -25.65 -26.93 14.76
CA LEU A 92 -25.28 -27.84 13.66
C LEU A 92 -24.31 -28.96 14.08
N LEU A 93 -23.50 -28.76 15.13
CA LEU A 93 -22.60 -29.77 15.66
C LEU A 93 -23.16 -30.43 16.92
N GLY A 94 -24.35 -31.03 16.78
CA GLY A 94 -24.61 -32.27 17.50
C GLY A 94 -23.61 -33.34 17.06
N ALA A 95 -23.44 -34.41 17.84
CA ALA A 95 -22.43 -35.46 17.64
C ALA A 95 -22.42 -36.19 16.27
N ASP A 96 -23.24 -35.76 15.30
CA ASP A 96 -23.51 -36.41 14.01
C ASP A 96 -23.18 -35.54 12.76
N GLY A 97 -22.54 -34.38 12.89
CA GLY A 97 -22.08 -33.55 11.75
C GLY A 97 -23.12 -32.53 11.23
N PRO A 98 -22.74 -31.64 10.28
CA PRO A 98 -23.52 -30.44 9.93
C PRO A 98 -24.85 -30.73 9.19
N ASP A 99 -25.95 -30.11 9.63
CA ASP A 99 -27.27 -30.10 8.94
C ASP A 99 -27.26 -29.17 7.70
N MET A 100 -27.09 -29.81 6.55
CA MET A 100 -27.04 -29.18 5.23
C MET A 100 -28.37 -28.54 4.79
N ASP A 101 -29.51 -28.86 5.40
CA ASP A 101 -30.80 -28.28 5.02
C ASP A 101 -31.03 -26.89 5.63
N HIS A 102 -30.33 -26.55 6.72
CA HIS A 102 -30.36 -25.20 7.29
C HIS A 102 -29.44 -24.23 6.54
N LEU A 103 -28.28 -24.72 6.05
CA LEU A 103 -27.33 -23.99 5.23
C LEU A 103 -27.96 -23.49 3.92
N ARG A 104 -28.78 -24.33 3.28
CA ARG A 104 -29.53 -24.01 2.05
C ARG A 104 -30.63 -22.95 2.19
N ARG A 105 -30.96 -22.51 3.41
CA ARG A 105 -31.97 -21.46 3.63
C ARG A 105 -31.38 -20.06 3.73
N VAL A 106 -30.10 -19.95 4.11
CA VAL A 106 -29.37 -18.68 4.24
C VAL A 106 -28.62 -18.34 2.95
N VAL A 107 -28.22 -19.37 2.21
CA VAL A 107 -27.49 -19.30 0.96
C VAL A 107 -28.41 -19.78 -0.15
N HIS A 108 -28.63 -18.99 -1.20
CA HIS A 108 -29.61 -19.29 -2.24
C HIS A 108 -29.05 -20.16 -3.36
N SER A 109 -27.71 -20.22 -3.53
CA SER A 109 -27.04 -21.05 -4.53
C SER A 109 -25.58 -21.39 -4.17
N ASP A 110 -24.99 -22.38 -4.87
CA ASP A 110 -23.54 -22.66 -4.79
C ASP A 110 -22.72 -21.48 -5.35
N GLU A 111 -23.28 -20.67 -6.26
CA GLU A 111 -22.66 -19.44 -6.73
C GLU A 111 -22.51 -18.38 -5.63
N ASP A 112 -23.49 -18.25 -4.72
CA ASP A 112 -23.41 -17.27 -3.62
C ASP A 112 -22.30 -17.63 -2.61
N LEU A 113 -22.05 -18.93 -2.42
CA LEU A 113 -20.94 -19.41 -1.57
C LEU A 113 -19.60 -19.10 -2.22
N ALA A 114 -19.50 -19.33 -3.53
CA ALA A 114 -18.30 -19.03 -4.31
C ALA A 114 -18.02 -17.52 -4.30
N GLU A 115 -19.04 -16.68 -4.52
CA GLU A 115 -18.91 -15.22 -4.48
C GLU A 115 -18.42 -14.73 -3.11
N PHE A 116 -18.93 -15.29 -2.01
CA PHE A 116 -18.43 -14.93 -0.68
C PHE A 116 -16.97 -15.34 -0.44
N VAL A 117 -16.59 -16.54 -0.87
CA VAL A 117 -15.20 -17.01 -0.76
C VAL A 117 -14.29 -16.14 -1.61
N ASP A 118 -14.69 -15.85 -2.85
CA ASP A 118 -13.95 -15.00 -3.78
C ASP A 118 -13.80 -13.57 -3.22
N ASP A 119 -14.87 -12.96 -2.70
CA ASP A 119 -14.84 -11.64 -2.06
C ASP A 119 -13.93 -11.61 -0.82
N THR A 120 -13.88 -12.72 -0.07
CA THR A 120 -13.00 -12.86 1.09
C THR A 120 -11.55 -13.04 0.65
N LEU A 121 -11.27 -13.90 -0.32
CA LEU A 121 -9.92 -14.06 -0.85
C LEU A 121 -9.43 -12.75 -1.48
N GLU A 122 -10.24 -12.03 -2.27
CA GLU A 122 -9.86 -10.74 -2.84
C GLU A 122 -9.47 -9.70 -1.76
N GLN A 123 -10.09 -9.77 -0.58
CA GLN A 123 -9.80 -8.85 0.53
C GLN A 123 -8.63 -9.28 1.40
N TYR A 124 -8.45 -10.58 1.63
CA TYR A 124 -7.61 -11.13 2.70
C TYR A 124 -6.43 -11.97 2.20
N ASP A 125 -6.49 -12.50 0.97
CA ASP A 125 -5.39 -13.24 0.30
C ASP A 125 -4.53 -12.25 -0.49
N ALA A 126 -3.41 -11.85 0.10
CA ALA A 126 -2.55 -10.81 -0.44
C ALA A 126 -1.56 -11.32 -1.48
N ASN A 127 -1.29 -12.64 -1.49
CA ASN A 127 -0.35 -13.26 -2.41
C ASN A 127 -1.03 -14.05 -3.55
N PHE A 128 -2.37 -14.08 -3.56
CA PHE A 128 -3.23 -14.76 -4.52
C PHE A 128 -2.96 -16.28 -4.60
N ASP A 129 -2.59 -16.91 -3.48
CA ASP A 129 -2.34 -18.35 -3.40
C ASP A 129 -3.61 -19.19 -3.14
N GLY A 130 -4.75 -18.52 -2.96
CA GLY A 130 -6.06 -19.12 -2.71
C GLY A 130 -6.31 -19.46 -1.24
N MET A 131 -5.46 -18.98 -0.34
CA MET A 131 -5.56 -19.18 1.10
C MET A 131 -5.38 -17.85 1.84
N VAL A 132 -5.92 -17.75 3.06
CA VAL A 132 -5.68 -16.60 3.95
C VAL A 132 -4.80 -17.03 5.13
N GLN A 133 -3.54 -16.62 5.15
CA GLN A 133 -2.60 -16.90 6.21
C GLN A 133 -2.73 -15.89 7.35
N LEU A 134 -2.37 -16.31 8.58
CA LEU A 134 -2.35 -15.39 9.74
C LEU A 134 -1.45 -14.16 9.50
N ALA A 135 -0.38 -14.33 8.74
CA ALA A 135 0.51 -13.24 8.35
C ALA A 135 -0.20 -12.17 7.48
N GLU A 136 -1.21 -12.55 6.72
CA GLU A 136 -1.99 -11.66 5.86
C GLU A 136 -3.03 -10.91 6.67
N LEU A 137 -3.75 -11.60 7.57
CA LEU A 137 -4.66 -10.98 8.54
C LEU A 137 -3.97 -10.03 9.51
N THR A 138 -2.80 -10.41 10.04
CA THR A 138 -1.98 -9.49 10.86
C THR A 138 -1.31 -8.41 10.01
N GLY A 139 -1.07 -8.67 8.73
CA GLY A 139 -0.64 -7.68 7.75
C GLY A 139 -1.72 -6.64 7.44
N MET A 140 -3.01 -6.94 7.62
CA MET A 140 -4.11 -5.99 7.47
C MET A 140 -4.22 -4.98 8.62
N LEU A 141 -3.65 -5.30 9.79
CA LEU A 141 -3.48 -4.31 10.84
C LEU A 141 -2.46 -3.28 10.33
N GLY A 142 -2.99 -2.18 9.79
CA GLY A 142 -2.17 -1.09 9.32
C GLY A 142 -1.46 -0.40 10.49
N PRO A 143 -0.57 0.56 10.19
CA PRO A 143 0.35 1.09 11.19
C PRO A 143 -0.38 1.66 12.42
N ALA A 144 0.11 1.39 13.62
CA ALA A 144 -0.44 1.97 14.86
C ALA A 144 0.47 3.10 15.39
N ALA A 145 -0.14 4.09 16.05
CA ALA A 145 0.52 5.16 16.77
C ALA A 145 -0.21 5.47 18.09
N SER A 146 0.52 5.86 19.13
CA SER A 146 -0.05 6.38 20.37
C SER A 146 0.54 7.74 20.70
N VAL A 147 -0.26 8.55 21.40
CA VAL A 147 0.13 9.89 21.85
C VAL A 147 -0.19 10.00 23.34
N LEU A 148 0.85 10.28 24.13
CA LEU A 148 0.75 10.49 25.56
C LEU A 148 1.25 11.90 25.90
N LYS A 149 0.40 12.68 26.55
CA LYS A 149 0.76 13.93 27.21
C LYS A 149 0.13 13.92 28.59
N ALA A 150 0.95 13.76 29.63
CA ALA A 150 0.47 13.77 31.01
C ALA A 150 0.11 15.20 31.48
N ASP A 151 -0.82 15.30 32.43
CA ASP A 151 -1.17 16.59 33.02
C ASP A 151 0.01 17.18 33.79
N GLY A 152 0.26 18.48 33.62
CA GLY A 152 1.41 19.18 34.19
C GLY A 152 2.77 18.92 33.51
N GLU A 153 2.85 18.09 32.47
CA GLU A 153 4.07 17.96 31.66
C GLU A 153 4.09 18.95 30.49
N ASP A 154 5.29 19.32 30.04
CA ASP A 154 5.49 20.26 28.92
C ASP A 154 5.64 19.57 27.55
N GLN A 155 5.74 18.24 27.53
CA GLN A 155 6.04 17.46 26.33
C GLN A 155 4.97 16.40 26.07
N ALA A 156 4.61 16.24 24.80
CA ALA A 156 3.86 15.09 24.31
C ALA A 156 4.83 14.05 23.75
N VAL A 157 4.61 12.79 24.08
CA VAL A 157 5.34 11.64 23.58
C VAL A 157 4.49 10.94 22.52
N VAL A 158 5.04 10.78 21.33
CA VAL A 158 4.40 10.04 20.24
C VAL A 158 5.21 8.77 19.98
N THR A 159 4.55 7.62 20.02
CA THR A 159 5.13 6.33 19.67
C THR A 159 4.37 5.69 18.54
N GLY A 160 5.02 4.92 17.69
CA GLY A 160 4.37 4.29 16.55
C GLY A 160 5.17 3.13 15.99
N SER A 161 4.47 2.29 15.25
CA SER A 161 5.01 1.10 14.58
C SER A 161 6.02 1.42 13.46
N SER A 162 5.98 2.64 12.92
CA SER A 162 6.93 3.14 11.93
C SER A 162 7.09 4.66 12.05
N GLY A 163 8.08 5.25 11.35
CA GLY A 163 8.25 6.70 11.30
C GLY A 163 7.02 7.44 10.74
N VAL A 164 6.38 6.85 9.73
CA VAL A 164 5.12 7.38 9.14
C VAL A 164 3.98 7.31 10.15
N ALA A 165 3.89 6.23 10.94
CA ALA A 165 2.88 6.12 12.00
C ALA A 165 3.08 7.21 13.07
N CYS A 166 4.33 7.44 13.50
CA CYS A 166 4.65 8.53 14.43
C CYS A 166 4.27 9.92 13.86
N ALA A 167 4.62 10.20 12.61
CA ALA A 167 4.27 11.47 11.97
C ALA A 167 2.75 11.66 11.88
N TRP A 168 2.02 10.61 11.54
CA TRP A 168 0.56 10.64 11.53
C TRP A 168 -0.04 10.83 12.94
N GLY A 169 0.48 10.15 13.96
CA GLY A 169 0.06 10.32 15.36
C GLY A 169 0.28 11.76 15.85
N LEU A 170 1.40 12.37 15.48
CA LEU A 170 1.67 13.80 15.71
C LEU A 170 0.62 14.68 15.01
N ASN A 171 0.36 14.45 13.72
CA ASN A 171 -0.63 15.24 12.97
C ASN A 171 -2.04 15.09 13.57
N HIS A 172 -2.41 13.87 14.01
CA HIS A 172 -3.68 13.62 14.69
C HIS A 172 -3.80 14.45 15.97
N TYR A 173 -2.75 14.44 16.81
CA TYR A 173 -2.72 15.24 18.03
C TYR A 173 -2.86 16.75 17.74
N LEU A 174 -2.07 17.25 16.80
CA LEU A 174 -2.11 18.66 16.40
C LEU A 174 -3.50 19.07 15.87
N LYS A 175 -4.12 18.22 15.05
CA LYS A 175 -5.43 18.49 14.45
C LYS A 175 -6.57 18.45 15.47
N HIS A 176 -6.63 17.41 16.28
CA HIS A 176 -7.80 17.13 17.12
C HIS A 176 -7.72 17.76 18.51
N PHE A 177 -6.52 18.03 19.02
CA PHE A 177 -6.31 18.58 20.36
C PHE A 177 -5.79 20.02 20.30
N CYS A 178 -4.90 20.32 19.35
CA CYS A 178 -4.33 21.67 19.22
C CYS A 178 -5.10 22.55 18.20
N GLY A 179 -6.11 22.06 17.50
CA GLY A 179 -6.82 22.87 16.49
C GLY A 179 -5.91 23.39 15.36
N THR A 180 -4.80 22.69 15.09
CA THR A 180 -3.87 23.00 14.00
C THR A 180 -4.36 22.40 12.69
N HIS A 181 -4.16 23.10 11.58
CA HIS A 181 -4.43 22.56 10.25
C HIS A 181 -3.15 22.50 9.41
N LEU A 182 -2.90 21.35 8.79
CA LEU A 182 -1.83 21.17 7.81
C LEU A 182 -2.42 21.22 6.39
N SER A 183 -2.02 22.22 5.64
CA SER A 183 -2.40 22.43 4.24
C SER A 183 -1.23 22.17 3.31
N TRP A 184 -1.52 21.59 2.14
CA TRP A 184 -0.52 21.36 1.10
C TRP A 184 0.12 22.67 0.57
N ASN A 185 -0.68 23.72 0.38
CA ASN A 185 -0.21 25.00 -0.18
C ASN A 185 0.22 26.02 0.88
N PHE A 186 -0.43 26.01 2.05
CA PHE A 186 -0.24 27.03 3.10
C PHE A 186 0.66 26.55 4.25
N GLY A 187 1.03 25.27 4.26
CA GLY A 187 1.85 24.68 5.31
C GLY A 187 1.05 24.47 6.59
N VAL A 188 1.72 24.63 7.74
CA VAL A 188 1.09 24.50 9.06
C VAL A 188 0.47 25.83 9.46
N GLU A 189 -0.85 25.85 9.59
CA GLU A 189 -1.58 26.93 10.26
C GLU A 189 -1.89 26.47 11.68
N ASN A 190 -1.07 26.92 12.63
CA ASN A 190 -1.31 26.67 14.05
C ASN A 190 -2.18 27.79 14.62
N VAL A 191 -3.38 27.43 15.06
CA VAL A 191 -4.32 28.35 15.72
C VAL A 191 -4.31 28.12 17.25
N PHE A 192 -3.51 27.18 17.75
CA PHE A 192 -3.40 26.89 19.17
C PHE A 192 -2.65 27.97 19.92
N GLU A 193 -3.27 28.51 20.96
CA GLU A 193 -2.62 29.35 21.96
C GLU A 193 -2.78 28.70 23.32
N GLY A 194 -1.68 28.34 23.99
CA GLY A 194 -1.69 27.77 25.34
C GLY A 194 -0.79 26.55 25.53
N ASP A 195 -0.97 25.89 26.66
CA ASP A 195 -0.25 24.66 27.02
C ASP A 195 -0.83 23.45 26.28
N LEU A 196 0.03 22.51 25.92
CA LEU A 196 -0.35 21.29 25.21
C LEU A 196 -1.43 20.50 25.97
N PRO A 197 -2.59 20.17 25.35
CA PRO A 197 -3.67 19.46 26.02
C PRO A 197 -3.25 18.05 26.45
N PRO A 198 -3.58 17.61 27.69
CA PRO A 198 -3.31 16.25 28.13
C PRO A 198 -4.10 15.23 27.32
N VAL A 199 -3.45 14.12 26.98
CA VAL A 199 -4.03 13.05 26.17
C VAL A 199 -3.36 11.71 26.49
N ASP A 200 -4.10 10.62 26.40
CA ASP A 200 -3.58 9.25 26.35
C ASP A 200 -4.44 8.49 25.32
N ILE A 201 -3.93 8.36 24.10
CA ILE A 201 -4.67 7.76 22.99
C ILE A 201 -3.82 6.75 22.24
N LEU A 202 -4.47 5.68 21.80
CA LEU A 202 -3.99 4.75 20.79
C LEU A 202 -4.80 4.96 19.51
N ILE A 203 -4.10 4.97 18.38
CA ILE A 203 -4.67 5.27 17.08
C ILE A 203 -4.18 4.21 16.08
N ASN A 204 -5.13 3.48 15.50
CA ASN A 204 -4.85 2.49 14.46
C ASN A 204 -5.10 3.10 13.08
N ILE A 205 -4.18 2.88 12.15
CA ILE A 205 -4.33 3.26 10.75
C ILE A 205 -4.89 2.04 10.01
N SER A 206 -6.09 2.18 9.46
CA SER A 206 -6.58 1.29 8.40
C SER A 206 -6.70 2.09 7.10
N PRO A 207 -6.30 1.55 5.94
CA PRO A 207 -5.77 0.19 5.68
C PRO A 207 -4.24 0.08 5.78
N ARG A 208 -3.69 -1.14 5.56
CA ARG A 208 -2.23 -1.48 5.51
C ARG A 208 -1.41 -0.50 4.66
N TYR A 209 -1.90 -0.18 3.46
CA TYR A 209 -1.25 0.74 2.53
C TYR A 209 -2.10 1.99 2.30
N ARG A 210 -1.46 3.15 2.43
CA ARG A 210 -2.01 4.44 2.00
C ARG A 210 -1.16 4.94 0.85
N TYR A 211 -1.71 4.74 -0.35
CA TYR A 211 -1.05 5.02 -1.62
C TYR A 211 -1.10 6.49 -2.02
N TYR A 212 -0.05 6.97 -2.68
CA TYR A 212 0.02 8.29 -3.30
C TYR A 212 1.09 8.29 -4.41
N ALA A 213 0.89 8.53 -5.69
CA ALA A 213 -0.17 9.26 -6.35
C ALA A 213 -0.35 8.70 -7.76
N ASN A 214 -1.15 9.39 -8.58
CA ASN A 214 -1.25 9.07 -10.00
C ASN A 214 0.09 9.35 -10.73
N VAL A 215 0.41 8.51 -11.71
CA VAL A 215 1.59 8.66 -12.58
C VAL A 215 1.66 10.03 -13.27
N VAL A 216 0.51 10.60 -13.66
CA VAL A 216 0.47 11.90 -14.36
C VAL A 216 0.84 13.09 -13.48
N THR A 217 0.72 12.96 -12.16
CA THR A 217 1.04 14.04 -11.21
C THR A 217 2.50 14.47 -11.30
N HIS A 218 3.39 13.55 -11.68
CA HIS A 218 4.81 13.85 -11.90
C HIS A 218 5.04 14.84 -13.05
N SER A 219 4.25 14.74 -14.12
CA SER A 219 4.29 15.67 -15.25
C SER A 219 3.54 16.97 -14.95
N TYR A 220 2.35 16.88 -14.37
CA TYR A 220 1.48 18.05 -14.19
C TYR A 220 1.85 18.95 -13.02
N SER A 221 2.45 18.40 -11.96
CA SER A 221 2.64 19.13 -10.70
C SER A 221 4.09 19.14 -10.26
N PHE A 222 4.80 18.01 -10.34
CA PHE A 222 6.12 17.87 -9.71
C PHE A 222 7.30 18.21 -10.60
N LEU A 223 7.06 18.45 -11.89
CA LEU A 223 8.12 18.53 -12.90
C LEU A 223 9.23 19.53 -12.57
N TRP A 224 8.86 20.68 -12.01
CA TRP A 224 9.78 21.77 -11.71
C TRP A 224 10.21 21.82 -10.25
N TRP A 225 9.82 20.81 -9.46
CA TRP A 225 10.18 20.74 -8.06
C TRP A 225 11.67 20.47 -7.91
N LYS A 226 12.26 21.17 -6.95
CA LYS A 226 13.60 20.87 -6.45
C LYS A 226 13.44 20.13 -5.13
N TRP A 227 14.58 19.76 -4.54
CA TRP A 227 14.59 19.04 -3.26
C TRP A 227 13.77 19.76 -2.18
N LYS A 228 13.77 21.08 -2.13
CA LYS A 228 13.04 21.84 -1.10
C LYS A 228 11.52 21.65 -1.18
N GLU A 229 10.96 21.55 -2.39
CA GLU A 229 9.54 21.26 -2.58
C GLU A 229 9.25 19.80 -2.25
N TRP A 230 10.12 18.88 -2.67
CA TRP A 230 10.01 17.45 -2.36
C TRP A 230 10.10 17.15 -0.86
N GLU A 231 11.05 17.74 -0.14
CA GLU A 231 11.22 17.59 1.32
C GLU A 231 9.93 17.95 2.06
N LYS A 232 9.36 19.13 1.75
CA LYS A 232 8.07 19.55 2.32
C LYS A 232 6.93 18.60 1.95
N HIS A 233 6.94 18.09 0.73
CA HIS A 233 5.90 17.18 0.28
C HIS A 233 6.01 15.84 1.00
N ILE A 234 7.22 15.30 1.19
CA ILE A 234 7.47 14.07 1.94
C ILE A 234 7.04 14.22 3.41
N ASP A 235 7.34 15.37 4.04
CA ASP A 235 6.83 15.68 5.39
C ASP A 235 5.29 15.64 5.41
N TRP A 236 4.65 16.26 4.40
CA TRP A 236 3.19 16.24 4.27
C TRP A 236 2.64 14.83 4.05
N LEU A 237 3.30 14.00 3.24
CA LEU A 237 2.93 12.60 3.02
C LEU A 237 2.99 11.81 4.34
N ALA A 238 4.09 11.95 5.09
CA ALA A 238 4.26 11.27 6.38
C ALA A 238 3.24 11.73 7.44
N LEU A 239 2.96 13.04 7.53
CA LEU A 239 1.94 13.59 8.44
C LEU A 239 0.52 13.14 8.07
N ASN A 240 0.24 12.88 6.79
CA ASN A 240 -1.00 12.26 6.34
C ASN A 240 -0.94 10.73 6.35
N GLY A 241 0.21 10.18 6.74
CA GLY A 241 0.39 8.77 6.97
C GLY A 241 0.57 7.91 5.70
N ILE A 242 0.83 8.53 4.56
CA ILE A 242 1.14 7.84 3.31
C ILE A 242 2.42 7.02 3.51
N ASN A 243 2.33 5.72 3.25
CA ASN A 243 3.43 4.76 3.36
C ASN A 243 3.74 4.04 2.04
N LEU A 244 2.97 4.30 0.98
CA LEU A 244 3.24 3.76 -0.35
C LEU A 244 3.24 4.88 -1.41
N PRO A 245 4.26 5.75 -1.42
CA PRO A 245 4.37 6.78 -2.42
C PRO A 245 4.96 6.26 -3.75
N LEU A 246 4.37 6.64 -4.88
CA LEU A 246 4.89 6.37 -6.22
C LEU A 246 6.14 7.23 -6.47
N ALA A 247 7.27 6.57 -6.75
CA ALA A 247 8.54 7.22 -7.07
C ALA A 247 8.99 6.90 -8.49
N THR A 248 8.81 7.85 -9.42
CA THR A 248 9.19 7.66 -10.85
C THR A 248 10.43 8.46 -11.28
N THR A 249 11.02 9.21 -10.35
CA THR A 249 12.21 10.03 -10.63
C THR A 249 13.37 9.13 -11.07
N ALA A 250 14.14 9.58 -12.07
CA ALA A 250 15.27 8.88 -12.67
C ALA A 250 14.96 7.66 -13.57
N TYR A 251 13.68 7.35 -13.84
CA TYR A 251 13.30 6.33 -14.82
C TYR A 251 14.00 6.52 -16.19
N GLU A 252 14.00 7.73 -16.74
CA GLU A 252 14.61 8.00 -18.05
C GLU A 252 16.12 7.82 -18.04
N TYR A 253 16.77 8.12 -16.91
CA TYR A 253 18.20 7.93 -16.75
C TYR A 253 18.54 6.43 -16.82
N THR A 254 17.87 5.61 -16.02
CA THR A 254 18.06 4.16 -16.01
C THR A 254 17.77 3.57 -17.39
N LEU A 255 16.67 3.98 -18.03
CA LEU A 255 16.29 3.49 -19.35
C LEU A 255 17.32 3.88 -20.41
N ASN A 256 17.86 5.09 -20.34
CA ASN A 256 18.89 5.58 -21.25
C ASN A 256 20.19 4.77 -21.13
N GLU A 257 20.67 4.55 -19.92
CA GLU A 257 21.92 3.80 -19.70
C GLU A 257 21.76 2.34 -20.15
N VAL A 258 20.62 1.71 -19.87
CA VAL A 258 20.34 0.36 -20.36
C VAL A 258 20.27 0.32 -21.88
N LEU A 259 19.47 1.17 -22.52
CA LEU A 259 19.36 1.13 -23.98
C LEU A 259 20.70 1.40 -24.69
N LYS A 260 21.54 2.29 -24.14
CA LYS A 260 22.92 2.50 -24.63
C LYS A 260 23.78 1.25 -24.49
N SER A 261 23.65 0.50 -23.39
CA SER A 261 24.38 -0.76 -23.21
C SER A 261 23.97 -1.84 -24.24
N PHE A 262 22.76 -1.74 -24.80
CA PHE A 262 22.27 -2.56 -25.92
C PHE A 262 22.55 -1.94 -27.31
N GLY A 263 23.37 -0.88 -27.39
CA GLY A 263 23.83 -0.29 -28.64
C GLY A 263 22.96 0.83 -29.21
N ALA A 264 21.99 1.36 -28.45
CA ALA A 264 21.21 2.52 -28.90
C ALA A 264 22.11 3.76 -29.03
N SER A 265 22.02 4.44 -30.19
CA SER A 265 22.80 5.66 -30.45
C SER A 265 22.20 6.87 -29.73
N GLU A 266 23.01 7.90 -29.45
CA GLU A 266 22.51 9.15 -28.87
C GLU A 266 21.43 9.82 -29.72
N GLU A 267 21.53 9.71 -31.04
CA GLU A 267 20.52 10.25 -31.98
C GLU A 267 19.19 9.52 -31.82
N THR A 268 19.23 8.17 -31.74
CA THR A 268 18.06 7.35 -31.45
C THR A 268 17.42 7.73 -30.12
N MET A 269 18.22 7.97 -29.08
CA MET A 269 17.70 8.34 -27.75
C MET A 269 17.03 9.72 -27.75
N LYS A 270 17.55 10.69 -28.52
CA LYS A 270 16.95 12.03 -28.69
C LYS A 270 15.60 12.00 -29.41
N ASP A 271 15.42 11.06 -30.34
CA ASP A 271 14.14 10.85 -31.02
C ASP A 271 13.18 10.01 -30.17
N PHE A 272 13.68 9.22 -29.22
CA PHE A 272 12.87 8.32 -28.41
C PHE A 272 12.20 9.05 -27.23
N PHE A 273 12.95 9.77 -26.41
CA PHE A 273 12.37 10.41 -25.22
C PHE A 273 11.45 11.58 -25.56
N SER A 274 10.35 11.71 -24.82
CA SER A 274 9.53 12.91 -24.85
C SER A 274 10.16 14.06 -24.06
N GLY A 275 9.57 15.24 -24.15
CA GLY A 275 9.91 16.36 -23.30
C GLY A 275 9.58 16.10 -21.84
N PRO A 276 10.22 16.83 -20.91
CA PRO A 276 10.05 16.65 -19.47
C PRO A 276 8.58 16.74 -19.02
N ALA A 277 7.79 17.63 -19.64
CA ALA A 277 6.36 17.79 -19.31
C ALA A 277 5.47 16.62 -19.74
N PHE A 278 5.98 15.69 -20.54
CA PHE A 278 5.22 14.59 -21.13
C PHE A 278 5.69 13.21 -20.65
N LEU A 279 6.63 13.16 -19.71
CA LEU A 279 7.26 11.91 -19.25
C LEU A 279 6.26 10.90 -18.69
N ALA A 280 5.16 11.34 -18.04
CA ALA A 280 4.13 10.41 -17.56
C ALA A 280 3.54 9.55 -18.69
N TRP A 281 3.13 10.17 -19.80
CA TRP A 281 2.57 9.44 -20.95
C TRP A 281 3.62 8.70 -21.76
N PHE A 282 4.85 9.18 -21.76
CA PHE A 282 5.97 8.44 -22.34
C PHE A 282 6.19 7.11 -21.60
N ARG A 283 6.21 7.12 -20.27
CA ARG A 283 6.39 5.93 -19.44
C ARG A 283 5.25 4.92 -19.61
N MET A 284 4.03 5.40 -19.78
CA MET A 284 2.85 4.58 -20.08
C MET A 284 2.78 4.09 -21.54
N GLY A 285 3.78 4.41 -22.36
CA GLY A 285 3.87 3.96 -23.75
C GLY A 285 2.92 4.65 -24.73
N ASN A 286 2.16 5.67 -24.28
CA ASN A 286 1.18 6.36 -25.12
C ASN A 286 1.84 7.26 -26.18
N MET A 287 3.06 7.75 -25.91
CA MET A 287 3.73 8.70 -26.80
C MET A 287 5.27 8.61 -26.70
N LYS A 288 5.94 9.12 -27.74
CA LYS A 288 7.39 9.32 -27.78
C LYS A 288 7.74 10.61 -28.52
N THR A 289 8.99 11.07 -28.44
CA THR A 289 9.55 12.22 -29.18
C THR A 289 9.00 13.61 -28.82
N TRP A 290 7.69 13.79 -28.63
CA TRP A 290 7.05 15.09 -28.52
C TRP A 290 7.57 15.95 -27.36
N GLY A 291 7.90 17.21 -27.66
CA GLY A 291 8.55 18.13 -26.71
C GLY A 291 9.97 17.72 -26.29
N GLY A 292 10.48 16.62 -26.83
CA GLY A 292 11.85 16.13 -26.63
C GLY A 292 12.86 16.89 -27.48
N PRO A 293 14.16 16.53 -27.41
CA PRO A 293 15.24 17.26 -28.07
C PRO A 293 15.02 17.51 -29.57
N ASN A 294 14.40 16.56 -30.26
CA ASN A 294 14.11 16.63 -31.70
C ASN A 294 12.60 16.78 -32.02
N GLY A 295 11.73 16.86 -31.01
CA GLY A 295 10.28 16.98 -31.18
C GLY A 295 9.83 18.43 -31.36
N LEU A 296 9.45 18.82 -32.58
CA LEU A 296 8.87 20.14 -32.85
C LEU A 296 7.44 20.26 -32.30
N ILE A 297 7.14 21.35 -31.58
CA ILE A 297 5.79 21.71 -31.09
C ILE A 297 4.97 22.31 -32.24
N THR A 298 4.90 21.67 -33.40
CA THR A 298 4.23 22.26 -34.57
C THR A 298 2.84 21.71 -34.82
N GLU A 299 2.44 20.57 -34.24
CA GLU A 299 1.11 19.99 -34.45
C GLU A 299 0.49 19.39 -33.19
N PHE A 300 -0.51 20.08 -32.64
CA PHE A 300 -1.26 19.71 -31.43
C PHE A 300 -2.01 18.36 -31.53
N LEU A 301 -2.14 17.80 -32.74
CA LEU A 301 -2.90 16.58 -33.03
C LEU A 301 -2.05 15.28 -33.08
N VAL A 302 -0.73 15.36 -32.87
CA VAL A 302 0.15 14.17 -32.87
C VAL A 302 0.16 13.45 -31.50
N PHE A 303 -0.49 14.00 -30.48
CA PHE A 303 -0.50 13.50 -29.10
C PHE A 303 -0.90 12.02 -28.95
N LEU A 304 -1.71 11.47 -29.87
CA LEU A 304 -2.18 10.07 -29.84
C LEU A 304 -1.73 9.22 -31.06
N ASN A 305 -1.03 9.81 -32.04
CA ASN A 305 -0.74 9.16 -33.33
C ASN A 305 0.71 8.70 -33.49
N ASN A 306 1.51 8.70 -32.42
CA ASN A 306 2.88 8.16 -32.43
C ASN A 306 3.14 7.27 -31.19
N PRO A 307 2.42 6.13 -31.06
CA PRO A 307 2.58 5.24 -29.93
C PRO A 307 3.97 4.59 -29.91
N LEU A 308 4.42 4.22 -28.71
CA LEU A 308 5.63 3.43 -28.53
C LEU A 308 5.45 2.05 -29.19
N TYR A 309 6.52 1.47 -29.72
CA TYR A 309 6.48 0.07 -30.13
C TYR A 309 6.55 -0.80 -28.88
N LEU A 310 5.57 -1.68 -28.68
CA LEU A 310 5.60 -2.66 -27.60
C LEU A 310 6.51 -3.82 -28.02
N LEU A 311 7.60 -4.02 -27.27
CA LEU A 311 8.43 -5.21 -27.40
C LEU A 311 7.69 -6.38 -26.76
N ASP A 312 7.54 -7.49 -27.49
CA ASP A 312 6.81 -8.67 -27.04
C ASP A 312 7.40 -9.22 -25.72
N PRO A 313 6.64 -9.20 -24.60
CA PRO A 313 7.09 -9.71 -23.32
C PRO A 313 7.39 -11.22 -23.29
N GLY A 314 6.96 -11.98 -24.31
CA GLY A 314 7.36 -13.37 -24.52
C GLY A 314 8.74 -13.53 -25.19
N SER A 315 9.35 -12.46 -25.67
CA SER A 315 10.63 -12.50 -26.38
C SER A 315 11.84 -12.53 -25.43
N VAL A 316 12.92 -13.18 -25.87
CA VAL A 316 14.21 -13.19 -25.16
C VAL A 316 14.73 -11.76 -24.96
N LEU A 317 14.62 -10.92 -25.99
CA LEU A 317 15.11 -9.54 -25.94
C LEU A 317 14.37 -8.70 -24.89
N TYR A 318 13.06 -8.91 -24.73
CA TYR A 318 12.31 -8.23 -23.66
C TYR A 318 12.87 -8.58 -22.30
N SER A 319 13.07 -9.87 -22.03
CA SER A 319 13.58 -10.32 -20.74
C SER A 319 14.99 -9.79 -20.47
N GLU A 320 15.87 -9.79 -21.47
CA GLU A 320 17.23 -9.23 -21.33
C GLU A 320 17.20 -7.74 -20.99
N ILE A 321 16.40 -6.93 -21.70
CA ILE A 321 16.31 -5.49 -21.46
C ILE A 321 15.61 -5.19 -20.13
N SER A 322 14.51 -5.87 -19.83
CA SER A 322 13.74 -5.68 -18.60
C SER A 322 14.56 -6.03 -17.36
N GLN A 323 15.24 -7.19 -17.39
CA GLN A 323 16.13 -7.58 -16.29
C GLN A 323 17.31 -6.61 -16.14
N ALA A 324 17.88 -6.12 -17.24
CA ALA A 324 18.95 -5.11 -17.17
C ALA A 324 18.45 -3.79 -16.57
N PHE A 325 17.23 -3.37 -16.91
CA PHE A 325 16.57 -2.19 -16.33
C PHE A 325 16.38 -2.33 -14.83
N VAL A 326 15.77 -3.42 -14.37
CA VAL A 326 15.53 -3.64 -12.93
C VAL A 326 16.86 -3.75 -12.18
N LYS A 327 17.85 -4.48 -12.72
CA LYS A 327 19.20 -4.57 -12.11
C LYS A 327 19.86 -3.21 -11.95
N GLN A 328 19.79 -2.36 -12.98
CA GLN A 328 20.37 -1.02 -12.94
C GLN A 328 19.63 -0.12 -11.94
N LEU A 329 18.29 -0.18 -11.92
CA LEU A 329 17.46 0.55 -10.97
C LEU A 329 17.80 0.20 -9.52
N ILE A 330 17.87 -1.10 -9.20
CA ILE A 330 18.21 -1.61 -7.86
C ILE A 330 19.64 -1.23 -7.49
N ALA A 331 20.58 -1.33 -8.43
CA ALA A 331 21.98 -0.98 -8.17
C ALA A 331 22.16 0.50 -7.81
N ASP A 332 21.40 1.40 -8.44
CA ASP A 332 21.52 2.84 -8.24
C ASP A 332 20.70 3.34 -7.03
N PHE A 333 19.52 2.75 -6.78
CA PHE A 333 18.54 3.29 -5.83
C PHE A 333 18.06 2.33 -4.74
N GLY A 334 18.38 1.03 -4.84
CA GLY A 334 17.77 -0.01 -4.01
C GLY A 334 16.35 -0.37 -4.46
N THR A 335 15.65 -1.15 -3.65
CA THR A 335 14.24 -1.52 -3.88
C THR A 335 13.51 -1.78 -2.57
N ASP A 336 12.20 -1.53 -2.59
CA ASP A 336 11.23 -1.92 -1.56
C ASP A 336 10.29 -3.03 -2.10
N HIS A 337 10.70 -3.71 -3.17
CA HIS A 337 10.04 -4.84 -3.82
C HIS A 337 8.69 -4.55 -4.50
N LEU A 338 8.24 -3.30 -4.54
CA LEU A 338 6.97 -2.91 -5.16
C LEU A 338 7.22 -2.19 -6.49
N TYR A 339 6.64 -2.72 -7.58
CA TYR A 339 6.84 -2.19 -8.92
C TYR A 339 5.52 -1.91 -9.63
N SER A 340 5.40 -0.71 -10.22
CA SER A 340 4.24 -0.35 -11.06
C SER A 340 4.58 -0.56 -12.54
N CYS A 341 3.75 -1.33 -13.24
CA CYS A 341 3.92 -1.59 -14.67
C CYS A 341 2.56 -1.69 -15.37
N ASP A 342 2.29 -0.76 -16.29
CA ASP A 342 1.03 -0.67 -17.03
C ASP A 342 1.30 -0.64 -18.54
N LEU A 343 1.22 -1.80 -19.20
CA LEU A 343 1.52 -1.91 -20.64
C LEU A 343 0.42 -1.35 -21.56
N PHE A 344 -0.83 -1.40 -21.10
CA PHE A 344 -2.01 -1.09 -21.91
C PHE A 344 -2.82 0.09 -21.36
N ASN A 345 -2.21 0.97 -20.55
CA ASN A 345 -2.91 2.15 -20.04
C ASN A 345 -3.37 3.03 -21.20
N GLU A 346 -4.69 3.08 -21.43
CA GLU A 346 -5.33 3.77 -22.57
C GLU A 346 -4.80 3.32 -23.95
N ASN A 347 -4.14 2.16 -24.04
CA ASN A 347 -3.66 1.57 -25.28
C ASN A 347 -4.40 0.26 -25.56
N GLY A 348 -4.68 -0.03 -26.83
CA GLY A 348 -5.27 -1.30 -27.24
C GLY A 348 -4.25 -2.44 -27.32
N ILE A 349 -4.73 -3.68 -27.22
CA ILE A 349 -3.95 -4.87 -27.59
C ILE A 349 -3.86 -5.01 -29.13
N PRO A 350 -2.86 -5.72 -29.66
CA PRO A 350 -2.78 -6.00 -31.10
C PRO A 350 -4.04 -6.68 -31.64
N GLY A 351 -4.49 -6.30 -32.83
CA GLY A 351 -5.61 -6.96 -33.51
C GLY A 351 -5.22 -8.36 -34.03
N GLY A 352 -6.18 -9.28 -34.08
CA GLY A 352 -5.98 -10.63 -34.63
C GLY A 352 -5.32 -11.64 -33.69
N VAL A 353 -5.20 -11.30 -32.40
CA VAL A 353 -4.76 -12.22 -31.34
C VAL A 353 -5.95 -12.68 -30.50
N ASP A 354 -5.82 -13.84 -29.85
CA ASP A 354 -6.75 -14.23 -28.79
C ASP A 354 -6.47 -13.38 -27.53
N PRO A 355 -7.43 -12.57 -27.05
CA PRO A 355 -7.16 -11.61 -25.97
C PRO A 355 -6.73 -12.27 -24.67
N VAL A 356 -7.36 -13.38 -24.30
CA VAL A 356 -7.09 -14.07 -23.02
C VAL A 356 -5.69 -14.70 -23.04
N GLN A 357 -5.37 -15.43 -24.10
CA GLN A 357 -4.07 -16.07 -24.27
C GLN A 357 -2.95 -15.02 -24.37
N TYR A 358 -3.18 -13.93 -25.12
CA TYR A 358 -2.21 -12.86 -25.29
C TYR A 358 -1.94 -12.15 -23.96
N LEU A 359 -2.98 -11.70 -23.25
CA LEU A 359 -2.83 -11.00 -21.96
C LEU A 359 -2.18 -11.89 -20.89
N ASN A 360 -2.52 -13.18 -20.83
CA ASN A 360 -1.88 -14.13 -19.92
C ASN A 360 -0.38 -14.31 -20.22
N THR A 361 -0.03 -14.43 -21.51
CA THR A 361 1.37 -14.55 -21.95
C THR A 361 2.16 -13.28 -21.61
N VAL A 362 1.58 -12.12 -21.89
CA VAL A 362 2.18 -10.81 -21.61
C VAL A 362 2.39 -10.62 -20.11
N GLY A 363 1.35 -10.82 -19.29
CA GLY A 363 1.43 -10.67 -17.84
C GLY A 363 2.51 -11.56 -17.22
N LYS A 364 2.57 -12.84 -17.63
CA LYS A 364 3.65 -13.76 -17.22
C LYS A 364 5.02 -13.30 -17.67
N GLY A 365 5.17 -12.82 -18.90
CA GLY A 365 6.44 -12.33 -19.43
C GLY A 365 7.00 -11.14 -18.64
N VAL A 366 6.13 -10.19 -18.29
CA VAL A 366 6.48 -9.05 -17.42
C VAL A 366 6.89 -9.53 -16.04
N TYR A 367 6.00 -10.25 -15.35
CA TYR A 367 6.23 -10.67 -13.97
C TYR A 367 7.46 -11.57 -13.84
N ASN A 368 7.62 -12.57 -14.71
CA ASN A 368 8.77 -13.47 -14.66
C ASN A 368 10.10 -12.74 -14.91
N SER A 369 10.10 -11.70 -15.75
CA SER A 369 11.32 -10.92 -15.99
C SER A 369 11.70 -10.07 -14.77
N LEU A 370 10.70 -9.59 -14.02
CA LEU A 370 10.91 -8.87 -12.77
C LEU A 370 11.38 -9.82 -11.65
N ALA A 371 10.65 -10.91 -11.42
CA ALA A 371 10.93 -11.91 -10.41
C ALA A 371 12.29 -12.63 -10.60
N ALA A 372 12.78 -12.69 -11.85
CA ALA A 372 14.11 -13.21 -12.14
C ALA A 372 15.25 -12.34 -11.58
N VAL A 373 14.98 -11.08 -11.26
CA VAL A 373 15.94 -10.15 -10.65
C VAL A 373 15.66 -9.94 -9.18
N ASP A 374 14.40 -9.72 -8.82
CA ASP A 374 13.93 -9.48 -7.47
C ASP A 374 12.88 -10.54 -7.10
N PRO A 375 13.27 -11.63 -6.41
CA PRO A 375 12.36 -12.72 -6.06
C PRO A 375 11.20 -12.32 -5.14
N ASP A 376 11.32 -11.20 -4.42
CA ASP A 376 10.31 -10.69 -3.51
C ASP A 376 9.36 -9.68 -4.19
N ALA A 377 9.49 -9.49 -5.52
CA ALA A 377 8.75 -8.50 -6.27
C ALA A 377 7.23 -8.71 -6.27
N ILE A 378 6.52 -7.59 -6.09
CA ILE A 378 5.06 -7.44 -6.13
C ILE A 378 4.68 -6.51 -7.28
#